data_AF-X0UZ84-F1
#
_entry.id   AF-X0UZ84-F1
#
_cell.length_a   1.000
_cell.length_b   1.000
_cell.length_c   1.000
_cell.angle_alpha   90.00
_cell.angle_beta   90.00
_cell.angle_gamma   90.00
#
_symmetry.space_group_name_H-M   'P 1'
#
loop_
_entity.id
_entity.type
_entity.pdbx_description
1 polymer ?
#
loop_
_entity_poly.entity_id
_entity_poly.type
_entity_poly.pdbx_seq_one_letter_code
_entity_poly.pdbx_strand_id
1 'polypeptide(L)' 'SQLESFDEGAAVGMEQLSDAGLINSLKTKVKILGDGELTKKLQVSAHKFSKTAEQKIIGCGGTAKLIT' A
#
# COMPACT_ATOMS: atom_id res chain seq x y z
N SER A 1 -11.01 1.27 4.44
CA SER A 1 -10.18 2.46 4.71
C SER A 1 -8.94 2.23 5.58
N GLN A 2 -8.20 1.12 5.46
CA GLN A 2 -7.01 0.86 6.31
C GLN A 2 -5.75 1.69 5.92
N LEU A 3 -5.72 2.24 4.71
CA LEU A 3 -4.63 3.10 4.24
C LEU A 3 -4.83 4.59 4.60
N GLU A 4 -6.04 5.01 5.01
CA GLU A 4 -6.33 6.41 5.38
C GLU A 4 -5.78 6.79 6.78
N SER A 5 -5.53 5.78 7.63
CA SER A 5 -4.89 5.98 8.94
C SER A 5 -3.42 6.43 8.83
N PHE A 6 -2.81 6.34 7.65
CA PHE A 6 -1.45 6.79 7.43
C PHE A 6 -1.39 8.28 7.06
N ASP A 7 -0.28 8.91 7.44
CA ASP A 7 -0.03 10.32 7.18
C ASP A 7 0.30 10.59 5.70
N GLU A 8 0.08 11.82 5.23
CA GLU A 8 0.40 12.16 3.84
C GLU A 8 1.92 12.09 3.58
N GLY A 9 2.31 11.24 2.64
CA GLY A 9 3.70 10.93 2.32
C GLY A 9 4.26 9.72 3.07
N ALA A 10 3.49 9.08 3.95
CA ALA A 10 3.94 7.92 4.69
C ALA A 10 4.31 6.75 3.77
N ALA A 11 5.36 6.02 4.18
CA ALA A 11 5.80 4.80 3.54
C ALA A 11 5.02 3.62 4.11
N VAL A 12 4.11 3.06 3.32
CA VAL A 12 3.34 1.85 3.64
C VAL A 12 4.07 0.66 3.02
N GLY A 13 5.11 0.19 3.71
CA GLY A 13 5.87 -0.99 3.34
C GLY A 13 5.41 -2.25 4.08
N MET A 14 6.12 -3.37 3.86
CA MET A 14 5.84 -4.60 4.60
C MET A 14 6.06 -4.43 6.10
N GLU A 15 7.04 -3.64 6.53
CA GLU A 15 7.27 -3.37 7.95
C GLU A 15 6.07 -2.66 8.58
N GLN A 16 5.54 -1.60 7.96
CA GLN A 16 4.36 -0.88 8.45
C GLN A 16 3.09 -1.72 8.38
N LEU A 17 2.95 -2.54 7.34
CA LEU A 17 1.85 -3.50 7.26
C LEU A 17 1.99 -4.58 8.34
N SER A 18 3.20 -5.02 8.66
CA SER A 18 3.47 -5.98 9.74
C SER A 18 3.21 -5.37 11.11
N ASP A 19 3.69 -4.17 11.34
CA ASP A 19 3.52 -3.40 12.59
C ASP A 19 2.05 -3.10 12.86
N ALA A 20 1.30 -2.75 11.81
CA ALA A 20 -0.15 -2.61 11.85
C ALA A 20 -0.92 -3.94 11.98
N GLY A 21 -0.22 -5.09 12.01
CA GLY A 21 -0.84 -6.42 12.08
C GLY A 21 -1.63 -6.83 10.84
N LEU A 22 -1.46 -6.14 9.71
CA LEU A 22 -2.15 -6.40 8.44
C LEU A 22 -1.58 -7.61 7.71
N ILE A 23 -0.31 -7.93 7.95
CA ILE A 23 0.35 -9.11 7.38
C ILE A 23 0.92 -9.98 8.48
N ASN A 24 0.63 -11.28 8.39
CA ASN A 24 1.13 -12.26 9.36
C ASN A 24 2.64 -12.52 9.24
N SER A 25 3.25 -12.23 8.08
CA SER A 25 4.68 -12.43 7.85
C SER A 25 5.16 -11.66 6.62
N LEU A 26 6.38 -11.13 6.68
CA LEU A 26 7.10 -10.54 5.53
C LEU A 26 7.36 -11.56 4.39
N LYS A 27 7.28 -12.86 4.68
CA LYS A 27 7.39 -13.94 3.69
C LYS A 27 6.09 -14.19 2.93
N THR A 28 4.98 -13.62 3.39
CA THR A 28 3.68 -13.78 2.73
C THR A 28 3.57 -12.80 1.58
N LYS A 29 3.12 -13.29 0.42
CA LYS A 29 2.92 -12.44 -0.76
C LYS A 29 1.81 -11.43 -0.47
N VAL A 30 2.20 -10.16 -0.33
CA VAL A 30 1.26 -9.06 -0.12
C VAL A 30 0.74 -8.59 -1.47
N LYS A 31 -0.59 -8.65 -1.65
CA LYS A 31 -1.27 -8.09 -2.81
C LYS A 31 -2.10 -6.88 -2.40
N ILE A 32 -1.81 -5.72 -2.96
CA ILE A 32 -2.59 -4.50 -2.74
C ILE A 32 -3.82 -4.52 -3.64
N LEU A 33 -4.98 -4.40 -3.02
CA LEU A 33 -6.27 -4.28 -3.69
C LEU A 33 -6.73 -2.82 -3.68
N GLY A 34 -7.45 -2.41 -4.72
CA GLY A 34 -7.93 -1.03 -4.88
C GLY A 34 -9.31 -0.82 -4.24
N ASP A 35 -9.64 -1.62 -3.23
CA ASP A 35 -10.93 -1.62 -2.55
C ASP A 35 -10.90 -0.55 -1.44
N GLY A 36 -11.04 0.69 -1.87
CA GLY A 36 -10.94 1.87 -1.00
C GLY A 36 -10.51 3.09 -1.78
N GLU A 37 -10.90 4.26 -1.29
CA GLU A 37 -10.38 5.52 -1.82
C GLU A 37 -9.03 5.82 -1.18
N LEU A 38 -8.05 6.13 -2.03
CA LEU A 38 -6.81 6.73 -1.60
C LEU A 38 -6.98 8.20 -1.92
N THR A 39 -6.93 9.05 -0.90
CA THR A 39 -6.98 10.52 -1.06
C THR A 39 -5.66 11.17 -0.66
N LYS A 40 -4.79 10.40 0.02
CA LYS A 40 -3.46 10.82 0.47
C LYS A 40 -2.37 10.23 -0.43
N LYS A 41 -1.33 11.04 -0.65
CA LYS A 41 -0.11 10.63 -1.36
C LYS A 41 0.63 9.65 -0.45
N LEU A 42 0.81 8.40 -0.84
CA LEU A 42 1.47 7.38 -0.01
C LEU A 42 2.47 6.59 -0.85
N GLN A 43 3.55 6.13 -0.21
CA GLN A 43 4.54 5.24 -0.84
C GLN A 43 4.24 3.80 -0.44
N VAL A 44 3.57 3.04 -1.29
CA VAL A 44 3.15 1.67 -1.00
C VAL A 44 4.15 0.67 -1.57
N SER A 45 4.69 -0.23 -0.75
CA SER A 45 5.62 -1.29 -1.19
C SER A 45 5.02 -2.68 -0.96
N ALA A 46 4.83 -3.46 -2.03
CA ALA A 46 4.20 -4.77 -1.96
C ALA A 46 4.62 -5.70 -3.10
N HIS A 47 4.30 -6.99 -2.98
CA HIS A 47 4.67 -8.01 -3.97
C HIS A 47 3.81 -7.98 -5.23
N LYS A 48 2.58 -7.47 -5.13
CA LYS A 48 1.66 -7.37 -6.25
C LYS A 48 0.69 -6.22 -6.04
N PHE A 49 0.38 -5.49 -7.11
CA PHE A 49 -0.65 -4.46 -7.11
C PHE A 49 -1.78 -4.88 -8.04
N SER A 50 -3.01 -4.56 -7.65
CA SER A 50 -4.16 -4.67 -8.55
C SER A 50 -4.20 -3.44 -9.47
N LYS A 51 -4.70 -3.58 -10.70
CA LYS A 51 -4.79 -2.48 -11.67
C LYS A 51 -5.45 -1.23 -11.07
N THR A 52 -6.56 -1.42 -10.35
CA THR A 52 -7.28 -0.32 -9.68
C THR A 52 -6.48 0.33 -8.57
N ALA A 53 -5.70 -0.44 -7.80
CA ALA A 53 -4.88 0.09 -6.72
C ALA A 53 -3.74 0.95 -7.29
N GLU A 54 -3.04 0.44 -8.29
CA GLU A 54 -1.93 1.12 -8.93
C GLU A 54 -2.38 2.44 -9.56
N GLN A 55 -3.52 2.42 -10.27
CA GLN A 55 -4.15 3.62 -10.83
C GLN A 55 -4.51 4.65 -9.75
N LYS A 56 -5.07 4.23 -8.61
CA LYS A 56 -5.38 5.15 -7.50
C LYS A 56 -4.12 5.72 -6.85
N ILE A 57 -3.10 4.90 -6.62
CA ILE A 57 -1.81 5.33 -6.04
C ILE A 57 -1.15 6.37 -6.94
N ILE A 58 -1.05 6.10 -8.24
CA ILE A 58 -0.48 7.03 -9.23
C ILE A 58 -1.35 8.28 -9.37
N GLY A 59 -2.68 8.12 -9.39
CA GLY A 59 -3.63 9.23 -9.50
C GLY A 59 -3.57 10.21 -8.33
N CYS A 60 -3.19 9.74 -7.15
CA CYS A 60 -2.97 10.60 -5.97
C CYS A 60 -1.57 11.20 -5.89
N GLY A 61 -0.71 10.95 -6.88
CA GLY A 61 0.72 11.34 -6.83
C GLY A 61 1.52 10.52 -5.83
N GLY A 62 1.06 9.32 -5.47
CA GLY A 62 1.77 8.36 -4.63
C GLY A 62 2.78 7.54 -5.42
N THR A 63 3.45 6.60 -4.76
CA THR A 63 4.45 5.71 -5.37
C THR A 63 4.14 4.26 -5.05
N ALA A 64 4.03 3.41 -6.07
CA ALA A 64 3.90 1.97 -5.90
C ALA A 64 5.27 1.30 -6.17
N LYS A 65 5.88 0.71 -5.14
CA LYS A 65 7.11 -0.09 -5.26
C LYS A 65 6.77 -1.57 -5.25
N LEU A 66 7.09 -2.25 -6.36
CA LEU A 66 7.03 -3.70 -6.43
C LEU A 66 8.29 -4.29 -5.77
N ILE A 67 8.09 -5.07 -4.71
CA ILE A 67 9.15 -5.87 -4.09
C ILE A 67 9.03 -7.30 -4.62
N THR A 68 10.14 -7.89 -5.08
CA THR A 68 10.13 -9.24 -5.67
C THR A 68 10.41 -10.34 -4.66
#